data_AF-A0A8K0MRW7-F1
#
_entry.id   AF-A0A8K0MRW7-F1
#
_cell.length_a   1.000
_cell.length_b   1.000
_cell.length_c   1.000
_cell.angle_alpha   90.00
_cell.angle_beta   90.00
_cell.angle_gamma   90.00
#
_symmetry.space_group_name_H-M   'P 1'
#
loop_
_entity.id
_entity.type
_entity.pdbx_description
1 polymer ?
#
loop_
_entity_poly.entity_id
_entity_poly.type
_entity_poly.pdbx_seq_one_letter_code
_entity_poly.pdbx_strand_id
1 'polypeptide(L)'
;MKGVNNMDEYGVIPDGFEDRVAGRLSDQSRPTWVAVRVCEGLKTVPDSVNLAKVLAESVNNVAQHERTAQAMKLGKLALSASKPGGSSHTALDEFVKKLSN
;
A
#
# COMPACT_ATOMS: atom_id res chain seq x y z
N MET A 1 26.94 8.70 -30.11
CA MET A 1 26.20 8.95 -28.85
C MET A 1 25.90 7.61 -28.19
N LYS A 2 26.55 7.30 -27.07
CA LYS A 2 26.13 6.19 -26.20
C LYS A 2 25.12 6.77 -25.22
N GLY A 3 23.86 6.34 -25.32
CA GLY A 3 22.86 6.62 -24.31
C GLY A 3 23.28 5.95 -23.01
N VAL A 4 23.57 6.76 -22.00
CA VAL A 4 23.80 6.28 -20.64
C VAL A 4 22.42 5.94 -20.09
N ASN A 5 22.13 4.65 -19.98
CA ASN A 5 20.95 4.18 -19.25
C ASN A 5 21.25 4.35 -17.76
N ASN A 6 20.83 5.47 -17.19
CA ASN A 6 20.76 5.64 -15.74
C ASN A 6 19.62 4.74 -15.22
N MET A 7 19.97 3.52 -14.82
CA MET A 7 19.07 2.52 -14.21
C MET A 7 18.91 2.73 -12.69
N ASP A 8 19.52 3.78 -12.13
CA ASP A 8 19.65 3.96 -10.69
C ASP A 8 18.53 4.80 -10.05
N GLU A 9 17.49 5.14 -10.83
CA GLU A 9 16.36 5.96 -10.36
C GLU A 9 15.07 5.14 -10.15
N TYR A 10 15.20 3.86 -9.81
CA TYR A 10 14.11 3.15 -9.14
C TYR A 10 14.40 3.20 -7.64
N GLY A 11 13.59 3.98 -6.91
CA GLY A 11 13.82 4.26 -5.48
C GLY A 11 14.16 3.00 -4.69
N VAL A 12 15.25 3.06 -3.91
CA VAL A 12 15.66 1.97 -3.03
C VAL A 12 14.55 1.68 -2.04
N ILE A 13 13.99 0.47 -2.10
CA ILE A 13 13.03 0.01 -1.10
C ILE A 13 13.78 -0.11 0.23
N PRO A 14 13.36 0.61 1.29
CA PRO A 14 14.07 0.57 2.57
C PRO A 14 14.10 -0.85 3.17
N ASP A 15 15.17 -1.18 3.87
CA ASP A 15 15.29 -2.47 4.58
C ASP A 15 14.10 -2.69 5.54
N GLY A 16 13.53 -3.89 5.50
CA GLY A 16 12.36 -4.27 6.30
C GLY A 16 11.04 -3.59 5.87
N PHE A 17 11.02 -2.84 4.76
CA PHE A 17 9.78 -2.28 4.20
C PHE A 17 8.78 -3.40 3.86
N GLU A 18 9.24 -4.44 3.17
CA GLU A 18 8.40 -5.57 2.78
C GLU A 18 7.85 -6.31 4.01
N ASP A 19 8.66 -6.51 5.07
CA ASP A 19 8.20 -7.16 6.30
C ASP A 19 7.13 -6.33 7.03
N ARG A 20 7.32 -5.00 7.09
CA ARG A 20 6.38 -4.04 7.69
C ARG A 20 5.05 -3.97 6.94
N VAL A 21 5.08 -4.15 5.62
CA VAL A 21 3.89 -4.13 4.76
C VAL A 21 3.23 -5.53 4.71
N ALA A 22 4.03 -6.59 4.68
CA ALA A 22 3.58 -7.99 4.70
C ALA A 22 2.73 -8.30 5.90
N GLY A 23 3.22 -8.02 7.11
CA GLY A 23 2.47 -8.28 8.35
C GLY A 23 1.13 -7.54 8.45
N ARG A 24 0.90 -6.50 7.63
CA ARG A 24 -0.36 -5.75 7.58
C ARG A 24 -1.32 -6.23 6.48
N LEU A 25 -0.80 -6.88 5.45
CA LEU A 25 -1.56 -7.41 4.31
C LEU A 25 -1.84 -8.92 4.44
N SER A 26 -1.02 -9.66 5.21
CA SER A 26 -1.14 -11.11 5.41
C SER A 26 -2.01 -11.51 6.59
N ASP A 27 -2.38 -10.55 7.45
CA ASP A 27 -3.30 -10.81 8.56
C ASP A 27 -4.74 -11.00 8.03
N GLN A 28 -5.04 -12.22 7.59
CA GLN A 28 -6.38 -12.64 7.17
C GLN A 28 -7.43 -12.49 8.30
N SER A 29 -7.01 -12.31 9.55
CA SER A 29 -7.91 -12.09 10.68
C SER A 29 -8.44 -10.66 10.76
N ARG A 30 -7.86 -9.71 10.02
CA ARG A 30 -8.35 -8.33 9.91
C ARG A 30 -9.01 -8.08 8.55
N PRO A 31 -10.27 -7.60 8.52
CA PRO A 31 -11.06 -7.41 7.29
C PRO A 31 -10.63 -6.16 6.48
N THR A 32 -9.35 -5.81 6.48
CA THR A 32 -8.82 -4.57 5.88
C THR A 32 -7.84 -4.81 4.75
N TRP A 33 -7.75 -6.03 4.24
CA TRP A 33 -6.89 -6.32 3.09
C TRP A 33 -7.58 -5.85 1.80
N VAL A 34 -6.98 -4.86 1.14
CA VAL A 34 -7.51 -4.25 -0.09
C VAL A 34 -6.60 -4.43 -1.29
N ALA A 35 -5.40 -4.98 -1.06
CA ALA A 35 -4.37 -5.18 -2.08
C ALA A 35 -4.18 -6.67 -2.40
N VAL A 36 -3.76 -6.95 -3.63
CA VAL A 36 -3.29 -8.28 -4.04
C VAL A 36 -1.77 -8.26 -4.02
N ARG A 37 -1.19 -9.20 -3.27
CA ARG A 37 0.25 -9.42 -3.26
C ARG A 37 0.64 -10.23 -4.49
N VAL A 38 1.66 -9.76 -5.22
CA VAL A 38 2.12 -10.40 -6.46
C VAL A 38 3.58 -10.88 -6.36
N CYS A 39 4.41 -10.19 -5.58
CA CYS A 39 5.84 -10.49 -5.39
C CYS A 39 6.27 -10.27 -3.94
N GLU A 40 7.30 -10.98 -3.50
CA GLU A 40 8.08 -10.75 -2.26
C GLU A 40 9.58 -10.70 -2.60
N GLY A 41 10.07 -9.51 -2.95
CA GLY A 41 11.47 -9.27 -3.29
C GLY A 41 11.83 -9.52 -4.77
N LEU A 42 13.10 -9.26 -5.12
CA LEU A 42 13.57 -9.21 -6.51
C LEU A 42 13.57 -10.56 -7.25
N LYS A 43 13.60 -11.68 -6.51
CA LYS A 43 13.65 -13.03 -7.10
C LYS A 43 12.28 -13.65 -7.36
N THR A 44 11.20 -12.99 -6.94
CA THR A 44 9.83 -13.52 -7.05
C THR A 44 9.01 -12.77 -8.11
N VAL A 45 9.67 -11.99 -8.98
CA VAL A 45 8.97 -11.25 -10.05
C VAL A 45 8.37 -12.27 -11.04
N PRO A 46 7.04 -12.33 -11.20
CA PRO A 46 6.41 -13.25 -12.13
C PRO A 46 6.67 -12.82 -13.57
N ASP A 47 6.66 -13.79 -14.49
CA ASP A 47 6.64 -13.50 -15.92
C ASP A 47 5.34 -12.75 -16.32
N SER A 48 5.34 -12.21 -17.55
CA SER A 48 4.24 -11.40 -18.06
C SER A 48 2.89 -12.13 -18.12
N VAL A 49 2.90 -13.44 -18.35
CA VAL A 49 1.68 -14.25 -18.46
C VAL A 49 1.06 -14.44 -17.08
N ASN A 50 1.87 -14.81 -16.10
CA ASN A 50 1.45 -14.97 -14.72
C ASN A 50 0.98 -13.64 -14.11
N LEU A 51 1.68 -12.53 -14.40
CA LEU A 51 1.26 -11.20 -13.96
C LEU A 51 -0.09 -10.79 -14.57
N ALA A 52 -0.27 -11.00 -15.88
CA ALA A 52 -1.52 -10.67 -16.56
C ALA A 52 -2.70 -11.46 -16.00
N LYS A 53 -2.48 -12.74 -15.65
CA LYS A 53 -3.49 -13.59 -15.01
C LYS A 53 -3.90 -13.04 -13.63
N VAL A 54 -2.94 -12.73 -12.77
CA VAL A 54 -3.22 -12.19 -11.42
C VAL A 54 -3.96 -10.85 -11.52
N LEU A 55 -3.58 -10.00 -12.49
CA LEU A 55 -4.29 -8.75 -12.75
C LEU A 55 -5.74 -9.00 -13.16
N ALA A 56 -5.99 -9.89 -14.12
CA ALA A 56 -7.33 -10.21 -14.60
C ALA A 56 -8.22 -10.76 -13.46
N GLU A 57 -7.68 -11.66 -12.64
CA GLU A 57 -8.37 -12.19 -11.47
C GLU A 57 -8.62 -11.12 -10.41
N SER A 58 -7.72 -10.15 -10.26
CA SER A 58 -7.87 -9.05 -9.29
C SER A 58 -8.99 -8.06 -9.68
N VAL A 59 -9.28 -7.91 -10.97
CA VAL A 59 -10.27 -6.91 -11.45
C VAL A 59 -11.62 -7.52 -11.77
N ASN A 60 -11.71 -8.82 -12.03
CA ASN A 60 -12.92 -9.46 -12.59
C ASN A 60 -13.52 -10.56 -11.69
N ASN A 61 -13.07 -10.70 -10.45
CA ASN A 61 -13.57 -11.73 -9.52
C ASN A 61 -14.61 -11.15 -8.54
N VAL A 62 -15.57 -11.95 -8.07
CA VAL A 62 -16.51 -11.60 -6.99
C VAL A 62 -15.78 -11.03 -5.76
N ALA A 63 -14.60 -11.55 -5.42
CA ALA A 63 -13.76 -11.02 -4.35
C ALA A 63 -13.28 -9.57 -4.58
N GLN A 64 -13.27 -9.07 -5.82
CA GLN A 64 -12.93 -7.69 -6.15
C GLN A 64 -13.95 -6.70 -5.59
N HIS A 65 -15.24 -7.05 -5.58
CA HIS A 65 -16.29 -6.17 -5.07
C HIS A 65 -16.12 -5.93 -3.57
N GLU A 66 -15.82 -6.98 -2.81
CA GLU A 66 -15.57 -6.89 -1.37
C GLU A 66 -14.33 -6.05 -1.07
N ARG A 67 -13.22 -6.30 -1.78
CA ARG A 67 -11.99 -5.49 -1.65
C ARG A 67 -12.23 -4.04 -2.01
N THR A 68 -12.98 -3.76 -3.07
CA THR A 68 -13.30 -2.39 -3.51
C THR A 68 -14.15 -1.66 -2.46
N ALA A 69 -15.17 -2.33 -1.91
CA ALA A 69 -15.99 -1.76 -0.85
C ALA A 69 -15.18 -1.48 0.42
N GLN A 70 -14.29 -2.40 0.80
CA GLN A 70 -13.37 -2.22 1.92
C GLN A 70 -12.37 -1.07 1.65
N ALA A 71 -11.84 -0.96 0.44
CA ALA A 71 -10.95 0.13 0.02
C ALA A 71 -11.64 1.48 0.13
N MET A 72 -12.89 1.60 -0.34
CA MET A 72 -13.67 2.81 -0.18
C MET A 72 -13.93 3.15 1.29
N LYS A 73 -14.26 2.16 2.12
CA LYS A 73 -14.48 2.35 3.56
C LYS A 73 -13.20 2.84 4.24
N LEU A 74 -12.06 2.21 3.96
CA LEU A 74 -10.76 2.58 4.50
C LEU A 74 -10.37 3.99 4.07
N GLY A 75 -10.57 4.34 2.79
CA GLY A 75 -10.33 5.67 2.26
C GLY A 75 -11.16 6.75 2.97
N LYS A 76 -12.45 6.49 3.22
CA LYS A 76 -13.33 7.40 3.99
C LYS A 76 -12.81 7.61 5.41
N LEU A 77 -12.39 6.53 6.09
CA LEU A 77 -11.82 6.61 7.43
C LEU A 77 -10.53 7.44 7.44
N ALA A 78 -9.59 7.15 6.53
CA ALA A 78 -8.33 7.88 6.42
C ALA A 78 -8.55 9.38 6.13
N LEU A 79 -9.48 9.70 5.22
CA LEU A 79 -9.86 11.08 4.93
C LEU A 79 -10.46 11.76 6.17
N SER A 80 -11.35 11.06 6.90
CA SER A 80 -11.97 11.60 8.11
C SER A 80 -10.99 11.80 9.27
N ALA A 81 -9.93 11.00 9.34
CA ALA A 81 -8.87 11.15 10.34
C ALA A 81 -7.92 12.29 9.99
N SER A 82 -7.71 12.58 8.71
CA SER A 82 -6.72 13.55 8.24
C SER A 82 -7.26 14.95 8.01
N LYS A 83 -8.59 15.12 7.82
CA LYS A 83 -9.23 16.44 7.69
C LYS A 83 -9.06 17.29 8.96
N PRO A 84 -9.23 18.61 8.91
CA PRO A 84 -9.22 19.47 10.09
C PRO A 84 -10.16 18.96 11.18
N GLY A 85 -9.64 18.82 12.41
CA GLY A 85 -10.36 18.24 13.56
C GLY A 85 -10.48 16.71 13.55
N GLY A 86 -9.91 16.03 12.56
CA GLY A 86 -9.76 14.57 12.54
C GLY A 86 -8.67 14.09 13.50
N SER A 87 -8.67 12.79 13.83
CA SER A 87 -7.77 12.24 14.85
C SER A 87 -6.28 12.38 14.50
N SER A 88 -5.88 12.09 13.26
CA SER A 88 -4.50 12.25 12.80
C SER A 88 -4.08 13.72 12.76
N HIS A 89 -4.99 14.61 12.33
CA HIS A 89 -4.75 16.06 12.35
C HIS A 89 -4.51 16.58 13.77
N THR A 90 -5.40 16.23 14.70
CA THR A 90 -5.30 16.64 16.11
C THR A 90 -4.04 16.08 16.77
N ALA A 91 -3.70 14.82 16.51
CA ALA A 91 -2.48 14.21 17.05
C ALA A 91 -1.21 14.93 16.55
N LEU A 92 -1.20 15.34 15.28
CA LEU A 92 -0.10 16.13 14.72
C LEU A 92 -0.03 17.52 15.35
N ASP A 93 -1.17 18.21 15.52
CA ASP A 93 -1.23 19.51 16.18
C ASP A 93 -0.70 19.46 17.62
N GLU A 94 -1.08 18.43 18.38
CA GLU A 94 -0.59 18.20 19.74
C GLU A 94 0.91 17.94 19.78
N PHE A 95 1.42 17.18 18.80
CA PHE A 95 2.86 16.93 18.68
C PHE A 95 3.64 18.22 18.41
N VAL A 96 3.18 19.05 17.47
CA VAL A 96 3.82 20.34 17.16
C VAL A 96 3.83 21.29 18.37
N LYS A 97 2.73 21.34 19.14
CA LYS A 97 2.66 22.11 20.39
C LYS A 97 3.72 21.69 21.40
N LYS A 98 3.99 20.39 21.53
CA LYS A 98 5.04 19.86 22.42
C LYS A 98 6.46 20.24 21.97
N LEU A 99 6.68 20.40 20.66
CA LEU A 99 7.99 20.81 20.11
C LEU A 99 8.23 22.32 20.15
N SER A 100 7.16 23.11 20.25
CA SER A 100 7.23 24.58 20.29
C SER A 100 7.43 25.12 21.72
N ASN A 101 7.64 24.23 22.69
CA ASN A 101 8.02 24.53 24.07
C ASN A 101 9.53 24.48 24.25
#